data_AF-A0A075I5B0-F1
#
_entry.id   AF-A0A075I5B0-F1
#
_cell.length_a   1.000
_cell.length_b   1.000
_cell.length_c   1.000
_cell.angle_alpha   90.00
_cell.angle_beta   90.00
_cell.angle_gamma   90.00
#
_symmetry.space_group_name_H-M   'P 1'
#
loop_
_entity.id
_entity.type
_entity.pdbx_description
1 polymer ?
#
loop_
_entity_poly.entity_id
_entity_poly.type
_entity_poly.pdbx_seq_one_letter_code
_entity_poly.pdbx_strand_id
1 'polypeptide(L)'
;MIPKKVSFADSVANLSNAAAIVMGFMNKDSVLIGKSIKDVIVEPARKHMIPGFSRVKENALSAGALGVTISGAGPSVIAFAGKSSNLKKIGMAMKRGFASAKTDCQIVICKSSKGASSI
;
A
#
# COMPACT_ATOMS: atom_id res chain seq x y z
N MET A 1 -3.15 -17.18 -2.66
CA MET A 1 -4.37 -17.52 -3.43
C MET A 1 -4.92 -16.27 -4.07
N ILE A 2 -5.40 -16.37 -5.31
CA ILE A 2 -6.09 -15.31 -6.06
C ILE A 2 -7.30 -15.93 -6.77
N PRO A 3 -8.37 -15.17 -7.01
CA PRO A 3 -9.58 -15.72 -7.64
C PRO A 3 -9.29 -16.18 -9.07
N LYS A 4 -9.86 -17.33 -9.47
CA LYS A 4 -9.77 -17.84 -10.86
C LYS A 4 -10.64 -17.06 -11.84
N LYS A 5 -11.65 -16.37 -11.34
CA LYS A 5 -12.59 -15.54 -12.11
C LYS A 5 -12.82 -14.25 -11.34
N VAL A 6 -12.86 -13.15 -12.06
CA VAL A 6 -13.15 -11.82 -11.53
C VAL A 6 -14.29 -11.23 -12.35
N SER A 7 -15.09 -10.34 -11.74
CA SER A 7 -16.10 -9.63 -12.52
C SER A 7 -15.43 -8.69 -13.52
N PHE A 8 -16.09 -8.44 -14.64
CA PHE A 8 -15.62 -7.45 -15.61
C PHE A 8 -15.53 -6.06 -14.95
N ALA A 9 -16.48 -5.72 -14.09
CA ALA A 9 -16.50 -4.45 -13.35
C ALA A 9 -15.26 -4.28 -12.45
N ASP A 10 -14.89 -5.32 -11.67
CA ASP A 10 -13.69 -5.27 -10.82
C ASP A 10 -12.41 -5.14 -11.65
N SER A 11 -12.37 -5.81 -12.81
CA SER A 11 -11.25 -5.74 -13.74
C SER A 11 -11.07 -4.34 -14.30
N VAL A 12 -12.16 -3.70 -14.72
CA VAL A 12 -12.18 -2.31 -15.17
C VAL A 12 -11.78 -1.36 -14.04
N ALA A 13 -12.29 -1.56 -12.82
CA ALA A 13 -11.94 -0.72 -11.68
C ALA A 13 -10.45 -0.79 -11.34
N ASN A 14 -9.87 -1.98 -11.26
CA ASN A 14 -8.44 -2.14 -11.01
C ASN A 14 -7.58 -1.56 -12.12
N LEU A 15 -7.96 -1.75 -13.39
CA LEU A 15 -7.23 -1.17 -14.52
C LEU A 15 -7.29 0.36 -14.52
N SER A 16 -8.47 0.92 -14.22
CA SER A 16 -8.66 2.36 -14.09
C SER A 16 -7.79 2.95 -12.97
N ASN A 17 -7.74 2.29 -11.81
CA ASN A 17 -6.87 2.68 -10.70
C ASN A 17 -5.39 2.60 -11.09
N ALA A 18 -4.97 1.55 -11.81
CA ALA A 18 -3.60 1.43 -12.30
C ALA A 18 -3.24 2.55 -13.30
N ALA A 19 -4.14 2.88 -14.24
CA ALA A 19 -3.95 4.01 -15.15
C ALA A 19 -3.90 5.35 -14.41
N ALA A 20 -4.72 5.54 -13.38
CA ALA A 20 -4.70 6.73 -12.53
C ALA A 20 -3.39 6.88 -11.73
N ILE A 21 -2.77 5.77 -11.30
CA ILE A 21 -1.42 5.77 -10.73
C ILE A 21 -0.40 6.31 -11.74
N VAL A 22 -0.44 5.83 -12.99
CA VAL A 22 0.44 6.30 -14.08
C VAL A 22 0.25 7.81 -14.31
N MET A 23 -0.99 8.26 -14.42
CA MET A 23 -1.31 9.69 -14.54
C MET A 23 -0.80 10.51 -13.35
N GLY A 24 -0.93 9.97 -12.13
CA GLY A 24 -0.38 10.60 -10.92
C GLY A 24 1.13 10.77 -10.99
N PHE A 25 1.87 9.80 -11.52
CA PHE A 25 3.31 9.95 -11.74
C PHE A 25 3.63 11.00 -12.81
N MET A 26 2.93 10.98 -13.96
CA MET A 26 3.13 11.95 -15.04
C MET A 26 2.92 13.39 -14.56
N ASN A 27 1.91 13.60 -13.71
CA ASN A 27 1.55 14.91 -13.17
C ASN A 27 2.28 15.28 -11.87
N LYS A 28 3.17 14.39 -11.36
CA LYS A 28 3.82 14.55 -10.05
C LYS A 28 2.82 14.73 -8.90
N ASP A 29 1.62 14.16 -9.03
CA ASP A 29 0.54 14.24 -8.05
C ASP A 29 0.56 13.01 -7.12
N SER A 30 1.29 13.14 -6.01
CA SER A 30 1.36 12.10 -4.98
C SER A 30 0.01 11.75 -4.35
N VAL A 31 -0.93 12.70 -4.30
CA VAL A 31 -2.26 12.47 -3.72
C VAL A 31 -3.10 11.61 -4.65
N LEU A 32 -3.05 11.87 -5.96
CA LEU A 32 -3.70 11.02 -6.96
C LEU A 32 -3.13 9.60 -6.93
N ILE A 33 -1.81 9.45 -6.86
CA ILE A 33 -1.17 8.12 -6.71
C ILE A 33 -1.74 7.41 -5.48
N GLY A 34 -1.73 8.07 -4.31
CA GLY A 34 -2.24 7.50 -3.06
C GLY A 34 -3.69 7.04 -3.13
N LYS A 35 -4.58 7.91 -3.62
CA LYS A 35 -6.01 7.62 -3.80
C LYS A 35 -6.27 6.47 -4.77
N SER A 36 -5.39 6.31 -5.75
CA SER A 36 -5.48 5.26 -6.77
C SER A 36 -4.91 3.92 -6.30
N ILE A 37 -4.29 3.83 -5.12
CA ILE A 37 -3.90 2.56 -4.49
C ILE A 37 -5.14 1.91 -3.88
N LYS A 38 -5.97 1.38 -4.76
CA LYS A 38 -7.20 0.66 -4.43
C LYS A 38 -7.27 -0.59 -5.29
N ASP A 39 -6.95 -1.71 -4.68
CA ASP A 39 -7.07 -3.02 -5.29
C ASP A 39 -8.32 -3.73 -4.76
N VAL A 40 -9.28 -3.99 -5.65
CA VAL A 40 -10.54 -4.65 -5.31
C VAL A 40 -10.52 -6.15 -5.60
N ILE A 41 -9.39 -6.68 -6.11
CA ILE A 41 -9.26 -8.08 -6.52
C ILE A 41 -8.26 -8.82 -5.63
N VAL A 42 -6.99 -8.41 -5.62
CA VAL A 42 -5.90 -9.20 -5.03
C VAL A 42 -5.76 -8.92 -3.54
N GLU A 43 -5.84 -7.66 -3.10
CA GLU A 43 -5.82 -7.29 -1.69
C GLU A 43 -6.95 -7.98 -0.89
N PRO A 44 -8.24 -7.96 -1.30
CA PRO A 44 -9.29 -8.67 -0.57
C PRO A 44 -9.04 -10.18 -0.49
N ALA A 45 -8.50 -10.77 -1.56
CA ALA A 45 -8.18 -12.18 -1.62
C ALA A 45 -6.97 -12.57 -0.75
N ARG A 46 -6.04 -11.66 -0.47
CA ARG A 46 -4.78 -11.97 0.25
C ARG A 46 -4.68 -11.40 1.65
N LYS A 47 -5.43 -10.36 2.00
CA LYS A 47 -5.29 -9.65 3.29
C LYS A 47 -5.40 -10.55 4.52
N HIS A 48 -6.16 -11.65 4.43
CA HIS A 48 -6.32 -12.60 5.53
C HIS A 48 -5.03 -13.37 5.86
N MET A 49 -4.08 -13.44 4.92
CA MET A 49 -2.78 -14.07 5.13
C MET A 49 -1.79 -13.17 5.89
N ILE A 50 -2.13 -11.89 6.09
CA ILE A 50 -1.28 -10.90 6.74
C ILE A 50 -1.96 -10.53 8.07
N PRO A 51 -1.49 -11.07 9.21
CA PRO A 51 -2.07 -10.76 10.52
C PRO A 51 -2.11 -9.26 10.77
N GLY A 52 -3.28 -8.75 11.15
CA GLY A 52 -3.47 -7.34 11.48
C GLY A 52 -3.51 -6.37 10.29
N PHE A 53 -3.47 -6.85 9.03
CA PHE A 53 -3.43 -5.98 7.84
C PHE A 53 -4.46 -4.86 7.84
N SER A 54 -5.74 -5.17 8.13
CA SER A 54 -6.81 -4.17 8.14
C SER A 54 -6.51 -3.04 9.14
N ARG A 55 -5.98 -3.39 10.32
CA ARG A 55 -5.63 -2.42 11.36
C ARG A 55 -4.37 -1.63 11.00
N VAL A 56 -3.38 -2.27 10.37
CA VAL A 56 -2.20 -1.59 9.82
C VAL A 56 -2.61 -0.53 8.80
N LYS A 57 -3.48 -0.91 7.85
CA LYS A 57 -3.99 -0.02 6.80
C LYS A 57 -4.76 1.17 7.38
N GLU A 58 -5.73 0.91 8.26
CA GLU A 58 -6.50 1.94 8.95
C GLU A 58 -5.59 2.91 9.71
N ASN A 59 -4.72 2.39 10.59
CA ASN A 59 -3.83 3.20 11.41
C ASN A 59 -2.89 4.08 10.57
N ALA A 60 -2.33 3.54 9.49
CA ALA A 60 -1.41 4.27 8.64
C ALA A 60 -2.11 5.41 7.89
N LEU A 61 -3.32 5.16 7.35
CA LEU A 61 -4.14 6.17 6.70
C LEU A 61 -4.53 7.27 7.70
N SER A 62 -5.00 6.93 8.91
CA SER A 62 -5.29 7.90 9.97
C SER A 62 -4.05 8.68 10.44
N ALA A 63 -2.85 8.11 10.30
CA ALA A 63 -1.59 8.79 10.60
C ALA A 63 -1.11 9.72 9.48
N GLY A 64 -1.77 9.73 8.32
CA GLY A 64 -1.46 10.61 7.18
C GLY A 64 -0.78 9.91 5.99
N ALA A 65 -0.81 8.58 5.90
CA ALA A 65 -0.41 7.90 4.67
C ALA A 65 -1.39 8.25 3.52
N LEU A 66 -0.87 8.41 2.32
CA LEU A 66 -1.65 8.69 1.11
C LEU A 66 -2.32 7.43 0.55
N GLY A 67 -1.70 6.26 0.73
CA GLY A 67 -2.22 4.97 0.28
C GLY A 67 -1.45 3.84 0.93
N VAL A 68 -2.10 2.68 1.10
CA VAL A 68 -1.53 1.50 1.77
C VAL A 68 -2.01 0.25 1.06
N THR A 69 -1.10 -0.67 0.77
CA THR A 69 -1.40 -1.96 0.15
C THR A 69 -0.37 -3.02 0.55
N ILE A 70 -0.60 -4.25 0.12
CA ILE A 70 0.33 -5.37 0.24
C ILE A 70 1.54 -5.10 -0.66
N SER A 71 2.75 -5.27 -0.14
CA SER A 71 3.97 -5.18 -0.95
C SER A 71 4.25 -6.53 -1.62
N GLY A 72 4.16 -6.55 -2.95
CA GLY A 72 4.37 -7.77 -3.74
C GLY A 72 3.38 -8.87 -3.37
N ALA A 73 3.89 -10.04 -2.98
CA ALA A 73 3.07 -11.16 -2.54
C ALA A 73 2.69 -11.13 -1.04
N GLY A 74 3.23 -10.17 -0.27
CA GLY A 74 3.21 -10.17 1.19
C GLY A 74 4.32 -11.04 1.80
N PRO A 75 4.45 -11.07 3.14
CA PRO A 75 3.55 -10.45 4.13
C PRO A 75 3.82 -8.96 4.38
N SER A 76 4.86 -8.39 3.75
CA SER A 76 5.19 -6.97 3.86
C SER A 76 4.04 -6.08 3.41
N VAL A 77 3.84 -4.97 4.12
CA VAL A 77 2.85 -3.92 3.82
C VAL A 77 3.60 -2.64 3.49
N ILE A 78 3.19 -1.97 2.42
CA ILE A 78 3.78 -0.70 2.00
C ILE A 78 2.78 0.44 2.16
N ALA A 79 3.26 1.56 2.69
CA ALA A 79 2.51 2.80 2.79
C ALA A 79 3.22 3.90 1.99
N PHE A 80 2.46 4.64 1.21
CA PHE A 80 2.92 5.81 0.45
C PHE A 80 2.61 7.06 1.25
N ALA A 81 3.53 8.02 1.23
CA ALA A 81 3.41 9.25 2.02
C ALA A 81 3.89 10.44 1.18
N GLY A 82 3.24 11.59 1.39
CA GLY A 82 3.63 12.84 0.74
C GLY A 82 4.91 13.43 1.34
N LYS A 83 5.54 14.38 0.64
CA LYS A 83 6.82 14.99 1.03
C LYS A 83 6.83 15.61 2.44
N SER A 84 5.71 16.17 2.88
CA SER A 84 5.54 16.80 4.20
C SER A 84 5.05 15.85 5.30
N SER A 85 4.88 14.56 5.00
CA SER A 85 4.31 13.60 5.94
C SER A 85 5.29 13.23 7.04
N ASN A 86 4.78 13.01 8.25
CA ASN A 86 5.58 12.47 9.34
C ASN A 86 5.74 10.95 9.19
N LEU A 87 6.79 10.52 8.51
CA LEU A 87 7.07 9.11 8.19
C LEU A 87 7.23 8.24 9.45
N LYS A 88 7.81 8.80 10.53
CA LYS A 88 7.96 8.09 11.82
C LYS A 88 6.59 7.82 12.46
N LYS A 89 5.69 8.81 12.43
CA LYS A 89 4.31 8.65 12.94
C LYS A 89 3.58 7.55 12.18
N ILE A 90 3.66 7.55 10.85
CA ILE A 90 3.05 6.52 9.99
C ILE A 90 3.63 5.13 10.32
N GLY A 91 4.95 4.99 10.35
CA GLY A 91 5.62 3.73 10.67
C GLY A 91 5.25 3.18 12.06
N MET A 92 5.17 4.06 13.07
CA MET A 92 4.73 3.65 14.41
C MET A 92 3.25 3.25 14.44
N ALA A 93 2.39 3.91 13.67
CA ALA A 93 0.98 3.55 13.55
C ALA A 93 0.81 2.16 12.89
N MET A 94 1.60 1.88 11.85
CA MET A 94 1.67 0.55 11.24
C MET A 94 2.15 -0.51 12.25
N LYS A 95 3.22 -0.22 13.00
CA LYS A 95 3.73 -1.13 14.04
C LYS A 95 2.68 -1.48 15.09
N ARG A 96 1.90 -0.50 15.54
CA ARG A 96 0.76 -0.74 16.46
C ARG A 96 -0.33 -1.61 15.82
N GLY A 97 -0.54 -1.48 14.51
CA GLY A 97 -1.46 -2.34 13.76
C GLY A 97 -1.06 -3.81 13.82
N PHE A 98 0.21 -4.12 13.54
CA PHE A 98 0.72 -5.48 13.65
C PHE A 98 0.73 -6.00 15.09
N ALA A 99 1.10 -5.16 16.06
CA ALA A 99 1.09 -5.51 17.48
C ALA A 99 -0.32 -5.91 17.98
N SER A 100 -1.39 -5.32 17.44
CA SER A 100 -2.77 -5.72 17.78
C SER A 100 -3.11 -7.16 17.39
N ALA A 101 -2.37 -7.73 16.43
CA ALA A 101 -2.44 -9.13 16.02
C ALA A 101 -1.26 -9.96 16.58
N LYS A 102 -0.60 -9.49 17.63
CA LYS A 102 0.57 -10.14 18.26
C LYS A 102 1.68 -10.48 17.27
N THR A 103 1.85 -9.64 16.25
CA THR A 103 2.84 -9.83 15.19
C THR A 103 3.92 -8.77 15.30
N ASP A 104 5.18 -9.20 15.40
CA ASP A 104 6.32 -8.30 15.34
C ASP A 104 6.57 -7.83 13.91
N CYS A 105 7.11 -6.62 13.78
CA CYS A 105 7.48 -6.08 12.47
C CYS A 105 8.71 -5.17 12.55
N GLN A 106 9.46 -5.12 11.46
CA GLN A 106 10.48 -4.11 11.22
C GLN A 106 9.93 -3.02 10.30
N ILE A 107 10.18 -1.76 10.66
CA ILE A 107 9.81 -0.61 9.83
C ILE A 107 11.05 -0.15 9.06
N VAL A 108 10.92 -0.08 7.74
CA VAL A 108 11.93 0.49 6.84
C VAL A 108 11.34 1.72 6.17
N ILE A 109 12.01 2.87 6.33
CA ILE A 109 11.65 4.12 5.65
C ILE A 109 12.58 4.27 4.45
N CYS A 110 12.03 4.25 3.25
CA CYS A 110 12.80 4.31 2.00
C CYS A 110 12.27 5.38 1.04
N LYS A 111 13.11 5.74 0.06
CA LYS A 111 12.76 6.55 -1.11
C LYS A 111 12.94 5.70 -2.37
N SER A 112 12.40 6.14 -3.50
CA SER A 112 12.70 5.49 -4.79
C SER A 112 14.21 5.49 -5.04
N SER A 113 14.75 4.33 -5.40
CA SER A 113 16.16 4.20 -5.79
C SER A 113 16.37 4.63 -7.24
N LYS A 114 17.63 4.83 -7.64
CA LYS A 114 18.00 5.10 -9.06
C LYS A 114 17.97 3.83 -9.92
N GLY A 115 17.58 2.68 -9.37
CA GLY A 115 17.73 1.37 -10.00
C GLY A 115 19.11 0.75 -9.78
N ALA A 116 19.33 -0.42 -10.37
CA ALA A 116 20.64 -1.06 -10.39
C ALA A 116 21.57 -0.32 -11.34
N SER A 117 22.83 -0.15 -10.94
CA SER A 117 23.89 0.44 -11.77
C SER A 117 25.06 -0.52 -11.83
N SER A 118 25.56 -0.80 -13.03
CA SER A 118 26.85 -1.47 -13.20
C SER A 118 27.95 -0.53 -12.71
N ILE A 119 28.87 -1.05 -11.92
CA ILE A 119 30.10 -0.37 -11.48
C ILE A 119 31.11 -0.44 -12.63
#